data_AF-A0A0F7M4U2-F1
#
_entry.id   AF-A0A0F7M4U2-F1
#
_cell.length_a   1.000
_cell.length_b   1.000
_cell.length_c   1.000
_cell.angle_alpha   90.00
_cell.angle_beta   90.00
_cell.angle_gamma   90.00
#
_symmetry.space_group_name_H-M   'P 1'
#
loop_
_entity.id
_entity.type
_entity.pdbx_description
1 polymer ?
#
loop_
_entity_poly.entity_id
_entity_poly.type
_entity_poly.pdbx_seq_one_letter_code
_entity_poly.pdbx_strand_id
1 'polypeptide(L)'
;MSDNQCAYPTCQVPLVESSGTVTGEIAHIRAASKGGPRYDPSQSDDERHGFENLLLFCGRHHRIIDSEVENHPVELLISYKSRWGQKGLVEITPRTTSVAEVLINNYQNIRVENNSGQVAINSPGAIQAGTLNLKSTKQKVTIAPPEGSVSSDLNQCAYIEYLIGKYKDYQKQDTSKQDKYKYMAIYNAVKRQFGCKWQLIPSARFDELVQFLQGKIDNSKVGRIRKSAGQKRYHSFDEHLQH
;
A
#
# COMPACT_ATOMS: atom_id res chain seq x y z
N MET A 1 -19.81 11.21 -11.93
CA MET A 1 -18.66 10.60 -11.21
C MET A 1 -18.43 11.36 -9.92
N SER A 2 -17.97 10.74 -8.82
CA SER A 2 -17.71 11.44 -7.55
C SER A 2 -16.79 12.62 -7.74
N ASP A 3 -17.25 13.77 -7.28
CA ASP A 3 -16.45 14.96 -6.98
C ASP A 3 -15.52 14.71 -5.77
N ASN A 4 -14.69 13.66 -5.85
CA ASN A 4 -13.88 13.14 -4.74
C ASN A 4 -14.69 12.83 -3.46
N GLN A 5 -16.00 12.62 -3.58
CA GLN A 5 -16.92 12.45 -2.45
C GLN A 5 -17.38 11.01 -2.29
N CYS A 6 -17.42 10.56 -1.04
CA CYS A 6 -18.07 9.34 -0.62
C CYS A 6 -19.54 9.27 -1.09
N ALA A 7 -19.98 8.10 -1.56
CA ALA A 7 -21.36 7.87 -1.99
C ALA A 7 -22.36 7.77 -0.83
N TYR A 8 -21.88 7.66 0.41
CA TYR A 8 -22.76 7.61 1.58
C TYR A 8 -23.47 8.94 1.77
N PRO A 9 -24.81 8.97 1.94
CA PRO A 9 -25.55 10.21 2.14
C PRO A 9 -24.95 11.03 3.29
N THR A 10 -24.88 12.35 3.14
CA THR A 10 -24.33 13.30 4.14
C THR A 10 -22.82 13.20 4.41
N CYS A 11 -22.10 12.24 3.81
CA CYS A 11 -20.66 12.13 3.98
C CYS A 11 -19.93 13.11 3.04
N GLN A 12 -19.14 14.02 3.63
CA GLN A 12 -18.29 14.98 2.89
C GLN A 12 -16.80 14.62 2.95
N VAL A 13 -16.45 13.45 3.48
CA VAL A 13 -15.05 13.01 3.59
C VAL A 13 -14.50 12.77 2.18
N PRO A 14 -13.32 13.31 1.84
CA PRO A 14 -12.71 13.09 0.54
C PRO A 14 -12.27 11.63 0.39
N LEU A 15 -12.40 11.09 -0.82
CA LEU A 15 -11.87 9.76 -1.17
C LEU A 15 -10.36 9.80 -1.41
N VAL A 16 -9.84 10.97 -1.76
CA VAL A 16 -8.42 11.25 -1.94
C VAL A 16 -8.08 12.56 -1.24
N GLU A 17 -7.15 12.46 -0.29
CA GLU A 17 -6.68 13.59 0.48
C GLU A 17 -5.94 14.62 -0.39
N SER A 18 -5.78 15.84 0.11
CA SER A 18 -4.95 16.86 -0.57
C SER A 18 -3.50 16.42 -0.78
N SER A 19 -3.00 15.51 0.07
CA SER A 19 -1.68 14.87 -0.05
C SER A 19 -1.58 13.82 -1.18
N GLY A 20 -2.68 13.51 -1.87
CA GLY A 20 -2.76 12.43 -2.86
C GLY A 20 -2.96 11.04 -2.24
N THR A 21 -3.09 10.94 -0.91
CA THR A 21 -3.39 9.67 -0.24
C THR A 21 -4.82 9.24 -0.54
N VAL A 22 -5.00 8.05 -1.12
CA VAL A 22 -6.32 7.46 -1.38
C VAL A 22 -6.84 6.77 -0.13
N THR A 23 -7.99 7.23 0.35
CA THR A 23 -8.73 6.70 1.52
C THR A 23 -10.11 6.15 1.12
N GLY A 24 -10.47 6.31 -0.14
CA GLY A 24 -11.64 5.74 -0.79
C GLY A 24 -11.43 4.30 -1.23
N GLU A 25 -12.50 3.53 -1.17
CA GLU A 25 -12.56 2.11 -1.50
C GLU A 25 -13.76 1.85 -2.43
N ILE A 26 -13.60 0.91 -3.35
CA ILE A 26 -14.68 0.43 -4.23
C ILE A 26 -15.47 -0.63 -3.47
N ALA A 27 -16.75 -0.35 -3.24
CA ALA A 27 -17.69 -1.31 -2.69
C ALA A 27 -18.57 -1.89 -3.80
N HIS A 28 -18.86 -3.18 -3.69
CA HIS A 28 -19.87 -3.82 -4.51
C HIS A 28 -21.25 -3.68 -3.85
N ILE A 29 -22.27 -3.34 -4.64
CA ILE A 29 -23.67 -3.34 -4.20
C ILE A 29 -24.09 -4.77 -3.85
N ARG A 30 -23.84 -5.71 -4.75
CA ARG A 30 -23.93 -7.17 -4.54
C ARG A 30 -22.52 -7.77 -4.53
N ALA A 31 -22.15 -8.50 -3.48
CA ALA A 31 -20.77 -8.97 -3.28
C ALA A 31 -20.17 -9.72 -4.48
N ALA A 32 -18.87 -9.53 -4.70
CA ALA A 32 -18.12 -10.24 -5.74
C ALA A 32 -17.87 -11.73 -5.42
N SER A 33 -17.86 -12.11 -4.14
CA SER A 33 -17.55 -13.48 -3.72
C SER A 33 -18.73 -14.15 -3.04
N LYS A 34 -18.89 -15.46 -3.29
CA LYS A 34 -19.88 -16.30 -2.61
C LYS A 34 -19.69 -16.22 -1.10
N GLY A 35 -20.78 -15.97 -0.37
CA GLY A 35 -20.76 -15.79 1.09
C GLY A 35 -20.44 -14.36 1.56
N GLY A 36 -20.18 -13.42 0.64
CA GLY A 36 -20.05 -12.00 0.94
C GLY A 36 -21.39 -11.28 1.13
N PRO A 37 -21.39 -10.03 1.65
CA PRO A 37 -22.58 -9.23 1.84
C PRO A 37 -23.44 -9.09 0.57
N ARG A 38 -24.73 -9.42 0.67
CA ARG A 38 -25.69 -9.29 -0.46
C ARG A 38 -25.28 -10.08 -1.71
N TYR A 39 -24.52 -11.18 -1.55
CA TYR A 39 -24.14 -12.03 -2.69
C TYR A 39 -25.39 -12.58 -3.37
N ASP A 40 -25.49 -12.34 -4.67
CA ASP A 40 -26.56 -12.87 -5.51
C ASP A 40 -26.00 -13.97 -6.43
N PRO A 41 -26.45 -15.23 -6.30
CA PRO A 41 -26.00 -16.32 -7.17
C PRO A 41 -26.52 -16.23 -8.61
N SER A 42 -27.57 -15.43 -8.86
CA SER A 42 -28.16 -15.27 -10.20
C SER A 42 -27.46 -14.20 -11.04
N GLN A 43 -26.66 -13.34 -10.40
CA GLN A 43 -25.90 -12.29 -11.07
C GLN A 43 -24.72 -12.88 -11.87
N SER A 44 -24.64 -12.50 -13.15
CA SER A 44 -23.53 -12.91 -14.03
C SER A 44 -22.20 -12.27 -13.61
N ASP A 45 -21.09 -12.79 -14.10
CA ASP A 45 -19.76 -12.25 -13.79
C ASP A 45 -19.55 -10.84 -14.35
N ASP A 46 -20.07 -10.56 -15.55
CA ASP A 46 -20.02 -9.24 -16.18
C ASP A 46 -20.84 -8.21 -15.37
N GLU A 47 -22.03 -8.57 -14.89
CA GLU A 47 -22.84 -7.71 -14.02
C GLU A 47 -22.19 -7.52 -12.65
N ARG A 48 -21.43 -8.52 -12.16
CA ARG A 48 -20.78 -8.49 -10.85
C ARG A 48 -19.61 -7.51 -10.82
N HIS A 49 -18.85 -7.42 -11.90
CA HIS A 49 -17.74 -6.49 -12.07
C HIS A 49 -18.13 -5.20 -12.80
N GLY A 50 -19.35 -5.16 -13.33
CA GLY A 50 -19.86 -4.03 -14.11
C GLY A 50 -19.98 -2.77 -13.28
N PHE A 51 -19.79 -1.62 -13.95
CA PHE A 51 -19.89 -0.29 -13.33
C PHE A 51 -21.17 -0.12 -12.51
N GLU A 52 -22.29 -0.69 -12.97
CA GLU A 52 -23.59 -0.63 -12.29
C GLU A 52 -23.60 -1.25 -10.89
N ASN A 53 -22.74 -2.24 -10.63
CA ASN A 53 -22.63 -2.89 -9.32
C ASN A 53 -21.61 -2.21 -8.38
N LEU A 54 -20.95 -1.12 -8.80
CA LEU A 54 -19.89 -0.47 -8.03
C LEU A 54 -20.30 0.89 -7.45
N LEU A 55 -19.78 1.17 -6.25
CA LEU A 55 -19.88 2.43 -5.52
C LEU A 55 -18.53 2.81 -4.92
N LEU A 56 -18.32 4.10 -4.66
CA LEU A 56 -17.13 4.58 -3.96
C LEU A 56 -17.48 5.09 -2.56
N PHE A 57 -16.84 4.55 -1.54
CA PHE A 57 -17.01 4.98 -0.15
C PHE A 57 -15.65 5.30 0.48
N CYS A 58 -15.62 6.15 1.51
CA CYS A 58 -14.44 6.19 2.38
C CYS A 58 -14.34 4.89 3.18
N GLY A 59 -13.14 4.52 3.63
CA GLY A 59 -12.93 3.25 4.36
C GLY A 59 -13.85 3.04 5.58
N ARG A 60 -14.27 4.13 6.25
CA ARG A 60 -15.28 4.05 7.33
C ARG A 60 -16.63 3.52 6.81
N HIS A 61 -17.19 4.15 5.79
CA HIS A 61 -18.51 3.77 5.29
C HIS A 61 -18.48 2.46 4.51
N HIS A 62 -17.37 2.15 3.83
CA HIS A 62 -17.15 0.83 3.23
C HIS A 62 -17.30 -0.27 4.30
N ARG A 63 -16.66 -0.10 5.46
CA ARG A 63 -16.79 -1.06 6.56
C ARG A 63 -18.20 -1.14 7.15
N ILE A 64 -18.89 0.00 7.31
CA ILE A 64 -20.25 0.05 7.87
C ILE A 64 -21.22 -0.74 6.99
N ILE A 65 -21.25 -0.48 5.67
CA ILE A 65 -22.23 -1.12 4.78
C ILE A 65 -22.04 -2.64 4.67
N ASP A 66 -20.81 -3.13 4.84
CA ASP A 66 -20.48 -4.55 4.78
C ASP A 66 -20.68 -5.27 6.12
N SER A 67 -20.59 -4.54 7.24
CA SER A 67 -20.82 -5.10 8.57
C SER A 67 -22.31 -5.08 8.94
N GLU A 68 -23.05 -4.07 8.50
CA GLU A 68 -24.47 -3.85 8.83
C GLU A 68 -25.36 -4.12 7.62
N VAL A 69 -25.30 -5.36 7.11
CA VAL A 69 -25.93 -5.76 5.84
C VAL A 69 -27.44 -5.55 5.85
N GLU A 70 -28.11 -5.84 6.96
CA GLU A 70 -29.55 -5.68 7.12
C GLU A 70 -29.99 -4.21 7.05
N ASN A 71 -29.16 -3.28 7.54
CA ASN A 71 -29.40 -1.84 7.48
C ASN A 71 -29.03 -1.25 6.11
N HIS A 72 -28.30 -1.99 5.28
CA HIS A 72 -27.80 -1.55 3.98
C HIS A 72 -28.16 -2.56 2.90
N PRO A 73 -29.45 -2.77 2.62
CA PRO A 73 -29.90 -3.68 1.57
C PRO A 73 -29.55 -3.14 0.18
N VAL A 74 -29.63 -4.00 -0.82
CA VAL A 74 -29.23 -3.69 -2.20
C VAL A 74 -29.96 -2.45 -2.74
N GLU A 75 -31.27 -2.37 -2.49
CA GLU A 75 -32.14 -1.29 -2.95
C GLU A 75 -31.69 0.06 -2.39
N LEU A 76 -31.24 0.09 -1.13
CA LEU A 76 -30.73 1.29 -0.49
C LEU A 76 -29.40 1.73 -1.14
N LEU A 77 -28.49 0.79 -1.41
CA LEU A 77 -27.21 1.11 -2.08
C LEU A 77 -27.43 1.58 -3.52
N ILE A 78 -28.40 1.01 -4.25
CA ILE A 78 -28.81 1.52 -5.57
C ILE A 78 -29.31 2.97 -5.45
N SER A 79 -30.07 3.31 -4.39
CA SER A 79 -30.49 4.69 -4.13
C SER A 79 -29.30 5.64 -3.86
N TYR A 80 -28.21 5.13 -3.27
CA TYR A 80 -26.99 5.92 -3.05
C TYR A 80 -26.31 6.20 -4.38
N LYS A 81 -26.20 5.18 -5.24
CA LYS A 81 -25.64 5.29 -6.59
C LYS A 81 -26.40 6.30 -7.44
N SER A 82 -27.72 6.21 -7.47
CA SER A 82 -28.57 7.11 -8.26
C SER A 82 -28.38 8.58 -7.84
N ARG A 83 -28.44 8.87 -6.54
CA ARG A 83 -28.21 10.23 -6.01
C ARG A 83 -26.80 10.74 -6.26
N TRP A 84 -25.82 9.85 -6.18
CA TRP A 84 -24.41 10.19 -6.41
C TRP A 84 -24.10 10.43 -7.89
N GLY A 85 -24.79 9.73 -8.80
CA GLY A 85 -24.70 9.92 -10.26
C GLY A 85 -25.42 11.18 -10.76
N GLN A 86 -26.50 11.62 -10.09
CA GLN A 86 -27.25 12.85 -10.44
C GLN A 86 -26.51 14.16 -10.10
N LYS A 87 -25.42 14.11 -9.33
CA LYS A 87 -24.55 15.28 -9.07
C LYS A 87 -23.68 15.59 -10.30
N GLY A 88 -24.30 16.13 -11.36
CA GLY A 88 -23.71 16.99 -12.40
C GLY A 88 -22.60 16.42 -13.30
N LEU A 89 -22.56 16.88 -14.56
CA LEU A 89 -21.34 16.81 -15.37
C LEU A 89 -20.24 17.60 -14.66
N VAL A 90 -19.18 16.92 -14.27
CA VAL A 90 -17.99 17.53 -13.68
C VAL A 90 -17.00 17.82 -14.79
N GLU A 91 -16.46 19.04 -14.82
CA GLU A 91 -15.33 19.42 -15.67
C GLU A 91 -14.16 18.45 -15.40
N ILE A 92 -13.61 17.82 -16.43
CA ILE A 92 -12.46 16.92 -16.28
C ILE A 92 -11.24 17.76 -15.88
N THR A 93 -11.02 17.88 -14.57
CA THR A 93 -9.80 18.48 -14.03
C THR A 93 -8.69 17.42 -13.97
N PRO A 94 -7.40 17.81 -14.07
CA PRO A 94 -6.28 16.87 -13.93
C PRO A 94 -6.34 16.03 -12.65
N ARG A 95 -6.88 16.61 -11.57
CA ARG A 95 -7.04 15.94 -10.27
C ARG A 95 -8.10 14.83 -10.33
N THR A 96 -9.25 15.07 -10.97
CA THR A 96 -10.31 14.04 -11.12
C THR A 96 -9.87 12.88 -12.00
N THR A 97 -9.06 13.12 -13.04
CA THR A 97 -8.46 12.07 -13.88
C THR A 97 -7.51 11.19 -13.07
N SER A 98 -6.61 11.80 -12.28
CA SER A 98 -5.66 11.04 -11.44
C SER A 98 -6.34 10.15 -10.40
N VAL A 99 -7.49 10.58 -9.84
CA VAL A 99 -8.24 9.80 -8.84
C VAL A 99 -8.90 8.59 -9.50
N ALA A 100 -9.50 8.78 -10.67
CA ALA A 100 -10.11 7.68 -11.42
C ALA A 100 -9.07 6.64 -11.87
N GLU A 101 -7.91 7.09 -12.36
CA GLU A 101 -6.81 6.19 -12.75
C GLU A 101 -6.28 5.36 -11.59
N VAL A 102 -6.08 5.96 -10.41
CA VAL A 102 -5.59 5.22 -9.23
C VAL A 102 -6.62 4.21 -8.73
N LEU A 103 -7.91 4.56 -8.73
CA LEU A 103 -8.97 3.64 -8.29
C LEU A 103 -9.18 2.48 -9.29
N ILE A 104 -9.12 2.74 -10.60
CA ILE A 104 -9.22 1.71 -11.65
C ILE A 104 -8.02 0.77 -11.60
N ASN A 105 -6.80 1.31 -11.45
CA ASN A 105 -5.59 0.50 -11.33
C ASN A 105 -5.60 -0.40 -10.08
N ASN A 106 -6.21 0.06 -8.98
CA ASN A 106 -6.41 -0.78 -7.80
C ASN A 106 -7.48 -1.86 -7.99
N TYR A 107 -8.48 -1.60 -8.84
CA TYR A 107 -9.56 -2.54 -9.14
C TYR A 107 -9.16 -3.66 -10.10
N GLN A 108 -8.32 -3.36 -11.11
CA GLN A 108 -8.00 -4.28 -12.22
C GLN A 108 -6.88 -5.31 -11.94
N ASN A 109 -6.31 -5.37 -10.73
CA ASN A 109 -5.22 -6.31 -10.44
C ASN A 109 -5.70 -7.73 -10.14
N ILE A 110 -6.10 -8.46 -11.18
CA ILE A 110 -6.01 -9.93 -11.25
C ILE A 110 -4.97 -10.26 -12.33
N ARG A 111 -3.76 -10.66 -11.92
CA ARG A 111 -2.79 -11.30 -12.82
C ARG A 111 -2.58 -12.74 -12.37
N VAL A 112 -2.93 -13.68 -13.25
CA VAL A 112 -2.57 -15.09 -13.15
C VAL A 112 -1.16 -15.23 -13.73
N GLU A 113 -0.17 -15.49 -12.89
CA GLU A 113 1.17 -15.89 -13.33
C GLU A 113 1.39 -17.37 -13.01
N ASN A 114 1.84 -18.12 -14.02
CA ASN A 114 2.09 -19.57 -14.04
C ASN A 114 0.85 -20.49 -14.06
N ASN A 115 0.19 -20.57 -15.23
CA ASN A 115 -0.58 -21.77 -15.56
C ASN A 115 0.37 -22.83 -16.14
N SER A 116 1.01 -23.62 -15.28
CA SER A 116 1.70 -24.86 -15.70
C SER A 116 0.92 -26.12 -15.30
N GLY A 117 -0.41 -26.04 -15.25
CA GLY A 117 -1.26 -27.21 -15.09
C GLY A 117 -1.72 -27.70 -16.46
N GLN A 118 -1.22 -28.85 -16.91
CA GLN A 118 -1.87 -29.55 -18.02
C GLN A 118 -3.29 -29.93 -17.56
N VAL A 119 -4.30 -29.29 -18.15
CA VAL A 119 -5.72 -29.63 -17.93
C VAL A 119 -6.03 -30.85 -18.80
N ALA A 120 -6.01 -32.04 -18.21
CA ALA A 120 -6.55 -33.25 -18.83
C ALA A 120 -8.02 -33.40 -18.44
N ILE A 121 -8.92 -33.32 -19.42
CA ILE A 121 -10.35 -33.60 -19.24
C ILE A 121 -10.54 -35.10 -19.55
N ASN A 122 -11.05 -35.87 -18.58
CA ASN A 122 -11.33 -37.32 -18.64
C ASN A 122 -10.13 -38.28 -18.61
N SER A 123 -9.13 -38.06 -17.74
CA SER A 123 -8.11 -39.07 -17.43
C SER A 123 -8.30 -39.64 -16.01
N PRO A 124 -8.49 -40.97 -15.82
CA PRO A 124 -8.78 -41.58 -14.52
C PRO A 124 -7.67 -41.50 -13.45
N GLY A 125 -6.53 -40.89 -13.76
CA GLY A 125 -5.36 -40.80 -12.88
C GLY A 125 -4.99 -39.38 -12.42
N ALA A 126 -5.80 -38.35 -12.73
CA ALA A 126 -5.49 -36.99 -12.33
C ALA A 126 -5.86 -36.73 -10.85
N ILE A 127 -4.92 -36.17 -10.08
CA ILE A 127 -5.10 -35.79 -8.67
C ILE A 127 -6.30 -34.83 -8.55
N GLN A 128 -7.35 -35.24 -7.84
CA GLN A 128 -8.42 -34.34 -7.39
C GLN A 128 -7.81 -33.36 -6.37
N ALA A 129 -7.51 -32.15 -6.82
CA ALA A 129 -6.84 -31.13 -6.02
C ALA A 129 -7.66 -30.80 -4.75
N GLY A 130 -7.21 -31.31 -3.61
CA GLY A 130 -7.68 -30.87 -2.29
C GLY A 130 -7.28 -29.40 -2.07
N THR A 131 -8.27 -28.59 -1.70
CA THR A 131 -8.19 -27.21 -1.18
C THR A 131 -6.93 -26.40 -1.54
N LEU A 132 -7.08 -25.51 -2.52
CA LEU A 132 -6.09 -24.49 -2.83
C LEU A 132 -6.06 -23.44 -1.69
N ASN A 133 -5.01 -23.47 -0.87
CA ASN A 133 -4.72 -22.42 0.10
C ASN A 133 -4.05 -21.23 -0.61
N LEU A 134 -4.84 -20.22 -0.97
CA LEU A 134 -4.36 -18.97 -1.55
C LEU A 134 -3.78 -18.06 -0.46
N LYS A 135 -2.45 -17.99 -0.37
CA LYS A 135 -1.77 -16.91 0.37
C LYS A 135 -1.56 -15.71 -0.56
N SER A 136 -2.47 -14.74 -0.48
CA SER A 136 -2.29 -13.44 -1.14
C SER A 136 -1.07 -12.73 -0.57
N THR A 137 -0.03 -12.56 -1.39
CA THR A 137 1.15 -11.75 -1.05
C THR A 137 0.82 -10.32 -1.45
N LYS A 138 0.55 -9.44 -0.47
CA LYS A 138 0.35 -8.00 -0.72
C LYS A 138 1.56 -7.44 -1.45
N GLN A 139 1.47 -7.23 -2.76
CA GLN A 139 2.53 -6.51 -3.49
C GLN A 139 2.46 -5.02 -3.11
N LYS A 140 3.60 -4.51 -2.69
CA LYS A 140 3.78 -3.15 -2.21
C LYS A 140 3.82 -2.22 -3.42
N VAL A 141 2.79 -1.41 -3.62
CA VAL A 141 2.75 -0.39 -4.67
C VAL A 141 3.91 0.59 -4.46
N THR A 142 4.77 0.74 -5.47
CA THR A 142 5.92 1.66 -5.46
C THR A 142 5.49 2.94 -6.18
N ILE A 143 5.15 3.98 -5.41
CA ILE A 143 4.94 5.34 -5.96
C ILE A 143 6.29 5.84 -6.46
N ALA A 144 6.33 6.40 -7.68
CA ALA A 144 7.54 7.02 -8.20
C ALA A 144 7.99 8.12 -7.22
N PRO A 145 9.28 8.13 -6.84
CA PRO A 145 9.78 9.03 -5.80
C PRO A 145 9.55 10.51 -6.18
N PRO A 146 9.11 11.37 -5.24
CA PRO A 146 8.91 12.79 -5.51
C PRO A 146 10.18 13.42 -6.06
N GLU A 147 10.06 14.22 -7.12
CA GLU A 147 11.21 14.91 -7.72
C GLU A 147 11.92 15.79 -6.67
N GLY A 148 13.24 15.66 -6.57
CA GLY A 148 14.03 16.35 -5.55
C GLY A 148 14.00 15.71 -4.16
N SER A 149 13.43 14.50 -4.01
CA SER A 149 13.56 13.70 -2.78
C SER A 149 14.77 12.76 -2.85
N VAL A 150 15.27 12.36 -1.68
CA VAL A 150 16.35 11.37 -1.51
C VAL A 150 16.06 10.07 -2.26
N SER A 151 14.79 9.66 -2.39
CA SER A 151 14.45 8.46 -3.15
C SER A 151 14.44 8.65 -4.67
N SER A 152 14.45 9.90 -5.17
CA SER A 152 14.48 10.20 -6.61
C SER A 152 15.89 10.12 -7.20
N ASP A 153 16.92 10.31 -6.37
CA ASP A 153 18.32 10.10 -6.74
C ASP A 153 18.72 8.66 -6.41
N LEU A 154 19.12 7.89 -7.43
CA LEU A 154 19.49 6.47 -7.30
C LEU A 154 20.64 6.24 -6.32
N ASN A 155 21.64 7.12 -6.32
CA ASN A 155 22.82 6.99 -5.49
C ASN A 155 22.49 7.32 -4.02
N GLN A 156 21.76 8.41 -3.80
CA GLN A 156 21.31 8.78 -2.45
C GLN A 156 20.39 7.69 -1.88
N CYS A 157 19.44 7.21 -2.67
CA CYS A 157 18.53 6.14 -2.29
C CYS A 157 19.30 4.87 -1.89
N ALA A 158 20.20 4.39 -2.75
CA ALA A 158 21.02 3.20 -2.49
C ALA A 158 21.87 3.34 -1.23
N TYR A 159 22.48 4.50 -1.00
CA TYR A 159 23.31 4.73 0.18
C TYR A 159 22.50 4.75 1.49
N ILE A 160 21.32 5.37 1.48
CA ILE A 160 20.42 5.35 2.65
C ILE A 160 19.92 3.94 2.94
N GLU A 161 19.57 3.16 1.91
CA GLU A 161 19.21 1.75 2.09
C GLU A 161 20.36 0.94 2.69
N TYR A 162 21.59 1.16 2.23
CA TYR A 162 22.79 0.56 2.79
C TYR A 162 22.96 0.87 4.29
N LEU A 163 22.86 2.15 4.70
CA LEU A 163 23.01 2.55 6.10
C LEU A 163 21.90 1.97 6.98
N ILE A 164 20.65 1.96 6.51
CA ILE A 164 19.53 1.34 7.20
C ILE A 164 19.75 -0.18 7.34
N GLY A 165 20.27 -0.83 6.29
CA GLY A 165 20.67 -2.23 6.31
C GLY A 165 21.72 -2.52 7.40
N LYS A 166 22.80 -1.73 7.44
CA LYS A 166 23.84 -1.84 8.47
C LYS A 166 23.31 -1.70 9.88
N TYR A 167 22.44 -0.72 10.12
CA TYR A 167 21.79 -0.56 11.42
C TYR A 167 21.00 -1.81 11.82
N LYS A 168 20.19 -2.36 10.89
CA LYS A 168 19.40 -3.57 11.15
C LYS A 168 20.28 -4.77 11.47
N ASP A 169 21.38 -4.95 10.75
CA ASP A 169 22.31 -6.05 11.00
C ASP A 169 22.98 -5.95 12.38
N TYR A 170 23.33 -4.73 12.81
CA TYR A 170 23.88 -4.51 14.15
C TYR A 170 22.83 -4.74 15.24
N GLN A 171 21.56 -4.41 15.00
CA GLN A 171 20.47 -4.75 15.92
C GLN A 171 20.18 -6.25 15.99
N LYS A 172 20.35 -7.00 14.89
CA LYS A 172 20.20 -8.47 14.87
C LYS A 172 21.29 -9.17 15.68
N GLN A 173 22.52 -8.67 15.60
CA GLN A 173 23.66 -9.18 16.36
C GLN A 173 23.54 -8.91 17.88
N ASP A 174 22.68 -7.97 18.28
CA ASP A 174 22.38 -7.72 19.70
C ASP A 174 21.28 -8.67 20.21
N THR A 175 21.69 -9.83 20.71
CA THR A 175 20.84 -10.87 21.30
C THR A 175 20.23 -10.48 22.64
N SER A 176 20.66 -9.37 23.25
CA SER A 176 20.19 -8.95 24.58
C SER A 176 18.74 -8.43 24.60
N LYS A 177 18.21 -8.03 23.45
CA LYS A 177 16.83 -7.58 23.31
C LYS A 177 16.01 -8.72 22.70
N GLN A 178 14.81 -9.02 23.18
CA GLN A 178 13.96 -10.09 22.59
C GLN A 178 12.83 -9.54 21.69
N ASP A 179 12.75 -8.22 21.52
CA ASP A 179 11.60 -7.61 20.86
C ASP A 179 11.56 -7.88 19.35
N LYS A 180 10.37 -8.23 18.83
CA LYS A 180 10.09 -8.53 17.43
C LYS A 180 10.14 -7.28 16.53
N TYR A 181 10.13 -6.07 17.12
CA TYR A 181 10.03 -4.79 16.41
C TYR A 181 11.31 -3.93 16.39
N LYS A 182 12.47 -4.44 16.84
CA LYS A 182 13.72 -3.65 16.95
C LYS A 182 14.11 -2.88 15.69
N TYR A 183 13.85 -3.45 14.52
CA TYR A 183 14.24 -2.87 13.23
C TYR A 183 13.31 -1.74 12.76
N MET A 184 12.13 -1.59 13.37
CA MET A 184 11.23 -0.47 13.09
C MET A 184 11.65 0.82 13.81
N ALA A 185 12.46 0.70 14.87
CA ALA A 185 12.93 1.84 15.66
C ALA A 185 13.65 2.89 14.80
N ILE A 186 14.37 2.48 13.75
CA ILE A 186 15.06 3.41 12.86
C ILE A 186 14.09 4.24 12.02
N TYR A 187 13.04 3.63 11.46
CA TYR A 187 12.04 4.33 10.67
C TYR A 187 11.24 5.31 11.52
N ASN A 188 10.88 4.92 12.75
CA ASN A 188 10.21 5.79 13.70
C ASN A 188 11.13 6.94 14.14
N ALA A 189 12.43 6.68 14.33
CA ALA A 189 13.39 7.71 14.69
C ALA A 189 13.58 8.73 13.54
N VAL A 190 13.66 8.26 12.29
CA VAL A 190 13.70 9.15 11.12
C VAL A 190 12.42 9.99 11.03
N LYS A 191 11.24 9.36 11.18
CA LYS A 191 9.96 10.08 11.16
C LYS A 191 9.87 11.15 12.25
N ARG A 192 10.42 10.89 13.45
CA ARG A 192 10.47 11.87 14.55
C ARG A 192 11.43 13.02 14.26
N GLN A 193 12.59 12.75 13.64
CA GLN A 193 13.61 13.77 13.37
C GLN A 193 13.29 14.65 12.14
N PHE A 194 12.75 14.05 11.09
CA PHE A 194 12.56 14.70 9.79
C PHE A 194 11.08 14.97 9.44
N GLY A 195 10.14 14.50 10.26
CA GLY A 195 8.70 14.70 10.06
C GLY A 195 8.06 13.79 9.00
N CYS A 196 8.86 13.10 8.19
CA CYS A 196 8.40 12.25 7.10
C CYS A 196 9.16 10.91 7.02
N LYS A 197 8.77 10.04 6.09
CA LYS A 197 9.52 8.81 5.77
C LYS A 197 10.83 9.21 5.08
N TRP A 198 11.89 8.42 5.26
CA TRP A 198 13.20 8.76 4.69
C TRP A 198 13.17 8.96 3.16
N GLN A 199 12.32 8.21 2.45
CA GLN A 199 12.13 8.35 1.01
C GLN A 199 11.61 9.74 0.61
N LEU A 200 10.84 10.39 1.48
CA LEU A 200 10.21 11.69 1.22
C LEU A 200 11.06 12.86 1.71
N ILE A 201 12.27 12.61 2.23
CA ILE A 201 13.16 13.68 2.66
C ILE A 201 13.72 14.37 1.42
N PRO A 202 13.75 15.71 1.33
CA PRO A 202 14.37 16.42 0.22
C PRO A 202 15.86 16.07 0.08
N SER A 203 16.37 15.91 -1.14
CA SER A 203 17.78 15.63 -1.42
C SER A 203 18.73 16.68 -0.82
N ALA A 204 18.27 17.93 -0.68
CA ALA A 204 19.02 18.99 0.00
C ALA A 204 19.35 18.67 1.48
N ARG A 205 18.64 17.73 2.11
CA ARG A 205 18.84 17.28 3.49
C ARG A 205 19.50 15.90 3.57
N PHE A 206 20.08 15.43 2.47
CA PHE A 206 20.74 14.13 2.39
C PHE A 206 21.85 13.98 3.44
N ASP A 207 22.75 14.96 3.56
CA ASP A 207 23.87 14.89 4.50
C ASP A 207 23.40 14.83 5.96
N GLU A 208 22.37 15.59 6.32
CA GLU A 208 21.75 15.53 7.64
C GLU A 208 21.22 14.12 7.95
N LEU A 209 20.56 13.48 6.98
CA LEU A 209 20.03 12.13 7.10
C LEU A 209 21.16 11.10 7.24
N VAL A 210 22.24 11.24 6.47
CA VAL A 210 23.43 10.38 6.56
C VAL A 210 24.05 10.48 7.95
N GLN A 211 24.32 11.69 8.44
CA GLN A 211 24.89 11.91 9.78
C GLN A 211 24.00 11.32 10.88
N PHE A 212 22.67 11.49 10.75
CA PHE A 212 21.71 10.92 11.69
C PHE A 212 21.78 9.38 11.71
N LEU A 213 21.77 8.72 10.55
CA LEU A 213 21.82 7.27 10.47
C LEU A 213 23.17 6.71 10.94
N GLN A 214 24.28 7.34 10.56
CA GLN A 214 25.62 7.00 11.05
C GLN A 214 25.69 7.10 12.57
N GLY A 215 25.14 8.16 13.17
CA GLY A 215 25.03 8.29 14.62
C GLY A 215 24.21 7.18 15.28
N LYS A 216 23.13 6.70 14.63
CA LYS A 216 22.36 5.56 15.13
C LYS A 216 23.13 4.23 15.06
N ILE A 217 23.90 4.03 13.99
CA ILE A 217 24.77 2.84 13.86
C ILE A 217 25.86 2.87 14.93
N ASP A 218 26.53 4.01 15.09
CA ASP A 218 27.63 4.20 16.05
C ASP A 218 27.20 3.97 17.50
N ASN A 219 26.00 4.40 17.86
CA ASN A 219 25.47 4.25 19.22
C ASN A 219 24.86 2.87 19.49
N SER A 220 24.70 2.02 18.47
CA SER A 220 24.31 0.63 18.69
C SER A 220 25.38 -0.13 19.49
N LYS A 221 25.00 -1.21 20.18
CA LYS A 221 25.94 -2.01 20.97
C LYS A 221 27.11 -2.51 20.12
N VAL A 222 26.82 -3.10 18.96
CA VAL A 222 27.83 -3.58 18.01
C VAL A 222 28.64 -2.43 17.41
N GLY A 223 28.01 -1.31 17.09
CA GLY A 223 28.69 -0.11 16.60
C GLY A 223 29.74 0.40 17.58
N ARG A 224 29.39 0.47 18.87
CA ARG A 224 30.32 0.86 19.94
C ARG A 224 31.48 -0.12 20.08
N ILE A 225 31.21 -1.43 20.06
CA ILE A 225 32.24 -2.48 20.14
C ILE A 225 33.21 -2.40 18.94
N ARG A 226 32.68 -2.28 17.72
CA ARG A 226 33.50 -2.17 16.51
C ARG A 226 34.32 -0.87 16.49
N LYS A 227 33.72 0.24 16.94
CA LYS A 227 34.42 1.51 17.12
C LYS A 227 35.60 1.37 18.09
N SER A 228 35.41 0.72 19.24
CA SER A 228 36.50 0.47 20.20
C SER A 228 37.57 -0.48 19.64
N ALA A 229 37.21 -1.37 18.72
CA ALA A 229 38.15 -2.28 18.07
C ALA A 229 38.83 -1.69 16.82
N GLY A 230 38.62 -0.39 16.50
CA GLY A 230 39.15 0.24 15.29
C GLY A 230 38.58 -0.29 13.98
N GLN A 231 37.49 -1.07 14.03
CA GLN A 231 36.91 -1.70 12.86
C GLN A 231 35.97 -0.74 12.13
N LYS A 232 36.00 -0.79 10.79
CA LYS A 232 35.11 -0.03 9.92
C LYS A 232 33.65 -0.44 10.16
N ARG A 233 32.76 0.54 10.35
CA ARG A 233 31.35 0.34 10.71
C ARG A 233 30.43 0.38 9.48
N TYR A 234 30.74 1.33 8.61
CA TYR A 234 30.12 1.59 7.31
C TYR A 234 31.17 2.28 6.43
N HIS A 235 30.92 2.35 5.12
CA HIS A 235 31.71 3.13 4.17
C HIS A 235 31.07 4.50 3.91
N SER A 236 31.86 5.46 3.43
CA SER A 236 31.39 6.82 3.12
C SER A 236 30.49 6.84 1.88
N PHE A 237 29.84 7.97 1.61
CA PHE A 237 29.05 8.11 0.39
C PHE A 237 29.95 8.05 -0.86
N ASP A 238 31.12 8.71 -0.84
CA ASP A 238 32.07 8.65 -1.96
C ASP A 238 32.57 7.23 -2.23
N GLU A 239 32.85 6.45 -1.18
CA GLU A 239 33.21 5.03 -1.31
C GLU A 239 32.03 4.22 -1.87
N HIS A 240 30.78 4.64 -1.65
CA HIS A 240 29.60 3.96 -2.18
C HIS A 240 29.41 4.21 -3.68
N LEU A 241 29.79 5.38 -4.19
CA LEU A 241 29.71 5.72 -5.62
C LEU A 241 30.74 4.96 -6.49
N GLN A 242 31.76 4.37 -5.86
CA GLN A 242 32.82 3.60 -6.53
C GLN A 242 32.49 2.11 -6.68
N HIS A 243 31.31 1.68 -6.22
CA HIS A 243 30.85 0.29 -6.18
C HIS A 243 29.56 0.12 -6.98
#